data_AF-A0A528BE66-F1
#
_entry.id   AF-A0A528BE66-F1
#
_cell.length_a   1.000
_cell.length_b   1.000
_cell.length_c   1.000
_cell.angle_alpha   90.00
_cell.angle_beta   90.00
_cell.angle_gamma   90.00
#
_symmetry.space_group_name_H-M   'P 1'
#
loop_
_entity.id
_entity.type
_entity.pdbx_description
1 polymer ?
#
loop_
_entity_poly.entity_id
_entity_poly.type
_entity_poly.pdbx_seq_one_letter_code
_entity_poly.pdbx_strand_id
1 'polypeptide(L)' 'MRWLKSALALPASALFLVQAFATEIETAKGPVTVGKTPQTLAVFDVAAIDTLNSLGVKIAGLPDRLYV' A
#
# COMPACT_ATOMS: atom_id res chain seq x y z
N MET A 1 -16.26 10.93 48.55
CA MET A 1 -15.37 11.10 47.38
C MET A 1 -15.77 10.15 46.25
N ARG A 2 -16.91 10.41 45.58
CA ARG A 2 -17.47 9.55 44.50
C ARG A 2 -17.23 10.11 43.08
N TRP A 3 -16.45 11.18 42.96
CA TRP A 3 -16.28 11.97 41.73
C TRP A 3 -14.89 11.83 41.08
N LEU A 4 -14.02 10.97 41.62
CA LEU A 4 -12.63 10.80 41.14
C LEU A 4 -12.44 9.54 40.25
N LYS A 5 -13.50 9.01 39.64
CA LYS A 5 -13.43 7.75 38.87
C LYS A 5 -13.56 7.92 37.36
N SER A 6 -13.62 9.14 36.83
CA SER A 6 -14.00 9.37 35.43
C SER A 6 -12.87 9.90 34.53
N ALA A 7 -11.62 9.97 35.00
CA ALA A 7 -10.56 10.69 34.28
C ALA A 7 -9.50 9.79 33.60
N LEU A 8 -9.70 8.49 33.45
CA LEU A 8 -8.68 7.62 32.86
C LEU A 8 -9.24 6.52 31.97
N ALA A 9 -9.96 6.92 30.93
CA ALA A 9 -10.18 6.08 29.76
C ALA A 9 -9.68 6.85 28.53
N LEU A 10 -8.37 7.10 28.49
CA LEU A 10 -7.67 7.43 27.24
C LEU A 10 -7.79 6.15 26.37
N PRO A 11 -8.51 6.15 25.24
CA PRO A 11 -8.46 5.00 24.36
C PRO A 11 -7.01 4.88 23.89
N ALA A 12 -6.39 3.75 24.23
CA ALA A 12 -5.09 3.36 23.73
C ALA A 12 -5.22 3.13 22.22
N SER A 13 -5.18 4.21 21.45
CA SER A 13 -4.89 4.15 20.02
C SER A 13 -3.45 3.68 19.91
N ALA A 14 -3.29 2.35 19.89
CA ALA A 14 -2.04 1.70 19.57
C ALA A 14 -1.52 2.29 18.25
N LEU A 15 -0.39 2.99 18.32
CA LEU A 15 0.37 3.41 17.15
C LEU A 15 0.83 2.12 16.45
N PHE A 16 0.06 1.67 15.46
CA PHE A 16 0.53 0.67 14.51
C PHE A 16 1.64 1.31 13.69
N LEU A 17 2.90 1.07 14.10
CA LEU A 17 4.06 1.28 13.25
C LEU A 17 3.99 0.25 12.13
N VAL A 18 3.31 0.61 11.03
CA VAL A 18 3.40 -0.15 9.78
C VAL A 18 4.82 0.03 9.24
N GLN A 19 5.71 -0.88 9.59
CA GLN A 19 7.01 -0.98 8.93
C GLN A 19 6.78 -1.54 7.53
N ALA A 20 7.11 -0.75 6.51
CA ALA A 20 7.19 -1.25 5.14
C ALA A 20 8.41 -2.19 5.06
N PHE A 21 8.17 -3.49 5.15
CA PHE A 21 9.20 -4.50 4.98
C PHE A 21 9.52 -4.69 3.50
N ALA A 22 10.79 -4.94 3.20
CA ALA A 22 11.18 -5.44 1.91
C ALA A 22 10.48 -6.78 1.66
N THR A 23 9.89 -6.95 0.48
CA THR A 23 9.21 -8.19 0.10
C THR A 23 9.77 -8.71 -1.22
N GLU A 24 9.97 -10.01 -1.31
CA GLU A 24 10.37 -10.67 -2.55
C GLU A 24 9.10 -11.04 -3.33
N ILE A 25 9.05 -10.63 -4.59
CA ILE A 25 7.92 -10.89 -5.48
C ILE A 25 8.41 -11.78 -6.60
N GLU A 26 7.77 -12.93 -6.75
CA GLU A 26 7.97 -13.80 -7.90
C GLU A 26 7.48 -13.11 -9.18
N THR A 27 8.32 -13.07 -10.20
CA THR A 27 7.98 -12.53 -11.51
C THR A 27 8.28 -13.54 -12.61
N ALA A 28 7.73 -13.31 -13.80
CA ALA A 28 8.02 -14.16 -14.97
C ALA A 28 9.51 -14.18 -15.37
N LYS A 29 10.32 -13.23 -14.91
CA LYS A 29 11.78 -13.17 -15.13
C LYS A 29 12.59 -13.71 -13.94
N GLY A 30 11.92 -14.27 -12.94
CA GLY A 30 12.51 -14.64 -11.65
C GLY A 30 12.14 -13.68 -10.52
N PRO A 31 12.60 -13.94 -9.30
CA PRO A 31 12.26 -13.14 -8.13
C PRO A 31 12.85 -11.73 -8.19
N VAL A 32 12.11 -10.75 -7.68
CA VAL A 32 12.52 -9.35 -7.55
C VAL A 32 12.21 -8.85 -6.15
N THR A 33 13.21 -8.26 -5.49
CA THR A 33 13.01 -7.62 -4.18
C THR A 33 12.43 -6.21 -4.32
N VAL A 34 11.28 -5.98 -3.70
CA VAL A 34 10.67 -4.66 -3.52
C VAL A 34 11.01 -4.16 -2.12
N GLY A 35 12.03 -3.29 -2.02
CA GLY A 35 12.62 -2.91 -0.74
C GLY A 35 11.76 -2.01 0.16
N LYS A 36 10.85 -1.22 -0.42
CA LYS A 36 9.93 -0.31 0.27
C LYS A 36 8.65 -0.20 -0.54
N THR A 37 7.56 0.28 0.08
CA THR A 37 6.34 0.63 -0.64
C THR A 37 6.64 1.67 -1.73
N PRO A 38 6.38 1.35 -3.01
CA PRO A 38 6.60 2.31 -4.10
C PRO A 38 5.71 3.54 -3.93
N GLN A 39 6.30 4.73 -3.98
CA GLN A 39 5.55 6.00 -3.94
C GLN A 39 5.12 6.48 -5.33
N THR A 40 5.74 5.95 -6.37
CA THR A 40 5.48 6.29 -7.77
C THR A 40 5.46 4.99 -8.55
N LEU A 41 4.38 4.77 -9.30
CA LEU A 41 4.13 3.52 -10.01
C LEU A 41 3.78 3.83 -11.47
N ALA A 42 4.51 3.22 -12.39
CA ALA A 42 4.17 3.19 -13.81
C ALA A 42 3.71 1.78 -14.18
N VAL A 43 2.61 1.67 -14.90
CA VAL A 43 1.99 0.38 -15.24
C VAL A 43 1.79 0.31 -16.75
N PHE A 44 2.28 -0.76 -17.37
CA PHE A 44 2.32 -0.90 -18.83
C PHE A 44 1.33 -1.93 -19.39
N ASP A 45 0.69 -2.71 -18.54
CA ASP A 45 -0.27 -3.76 -18.91
C ASP A 45 -1.71 -3.33 -18.56
N VAL A 46 -2.63 -3.45 -19.52
CA VAL A 46 -4.03 -3.01 -19.36
C VAL A 46 -4.77 -3.79 -18.28
N ALA A 47 -4.56 -5.11 -18.17
CA ALA A 47 -5.22 -5.91 -17.14
C ALA A 47 -4.70 -5.56 -15.74
N ALA A 48 -3.41 -5.26 -15.63
CA ALA A 48 -2.83 -4.77 -14.38
C ALA A 48 -3.37 -3.39 -13.97
N ILE A 49 -3.62 -2.48 -14.93
CA ILE A 49 -4.21 -1.16 -14.66
C ILE A 49 -5.60 -1.31 -14.04
N ASP A 50 -6.47 -2.14 -14.62
CA ASP A 50 -7.82 -2.39 -14.11
C ASP A 50 -7.79 -2.94 -12.67
N THR A 51 -6.96 -3.97 -12.46
CA THR A 51 -6.78 -4.59 -11.15
C THR A 51 -6.32 -3.57 -10.11
N LEU A 52 -5.27 -2.79 -10.41
CA LEU A 52 -4.72 -1.81 -9.48
C LEU A 52 -5.70 -0.66 -9.19
N ASN A 53 -6.47 -0.23 -10.19
CA ASN A 53 -7.54 0.74 -10.00
C ASN A 53 -8.63 0.19 -9.07
N SER A 54 -9.04 -1.07 -9.23
CA SER A 54 -10.03 -1.71 -8.35
C SER A 54 -9.55 -1.81 -6.90
N LEU A 55 -8.24 -1.95 -6.68
CA LEU A 55 -7.60 -1.96 -5.37
C LEU A 55 -7.38 -0.54 -4.80
N GLY A 56 -7.71 0.51 -5.56
CA GLY A 56 -7.52 1.91 -5.15
C GLY A 56 -6.06 2.37 -5.16
N VAL A 57 -5.18 1.69 -5.90
CA VAL A 57 -3.76 2.04 -6.01
C VAL A 57 -3.59 3.24 -6.94
N LYS A 58 -2.83 4.25 -6.51
CA LYS A 58 -2.54 5.44 -7.32
C LYS A 58 -1.43 5.16 -8.34
N ILE A 59 -1.79 5.11 -9.62
CA ILE A 59 -0.85 5.00 -10.73
C ILE A 59 -0.39 6.39 -11.17
N ALA A 60 0.91 6.58 -11.30
CA ALA A 60 1.51 7.86 -11.68
C ALA A 60 1.85 7.96 -13.17
N GLY A 61 1.98 6.82 -13.87
CA GLY A 61 2.32 6.80 -15.29
C GLY A 61 1.67 5.63 -16.02
N LEU A 62 1.19 5.93 -17.23
CA LEU A 62 0.63 4.98 -18.19
C LEU A 62 1.34 5.15 -19.55
N PRO A 63 1.32 4.15 -20.43
CA PRO A 63 1.77 4.32 -21.81
C PRO A 63 0.89 5.32 -22.55
N ASP A 64 1.47 6.15 -23.42
CA ASP A 64 0.71 7.10 -24.26
C ASP A 64 -0.28 6.40 -25.21
N ARG A 65 0.04 5.17 -25.61
CA ARG A 65 -0.82 4.32 -26.44
C ARG A 65 -0.89 2.95 -25.80
N LEU A 66 -2.10 2.57 -25.41
CA LEU A 66 -2.42 1.22 -25.00
C LEU A 66 -2.78 0.44 -26.27
N TYR A 67 -2.05 -0.65 -26.54
CA TYR A 67 -2.36 -1.58 -27.62
C TYR A 67 -3.07 -2.78 -26.98
N VAL A 68 -4.34 -2.97 -27.33
CA VAL A 68 -5.21 -4.04 -26.81
C VAL A 68 -5.56 -5.02 -27.92
#